data_AF-A0A7V2Y9Z1-F1
#
_entry.id   AF-A0A7V2Y9Z1-F1
#
_cell.length_a   1.000
_cell.length_b   1.000
_cell.length_c   1.000
_cell.angle_alpha   90.00
_cell.angle_beta   90.00
_cell.angle_gamma   90.00
#
_symmetry.space_group_name_H-M   'P 1'
#
loop_
_entity.id
_entity.type
_entity.pdbx_description
1 polymer ?
#
loop_
_entity_poly.entity_id
_entity_poly.type
_entity_poly.pdbx_seq_one_letter_code
_entity_poly.pdbx_strand_id
1 'polypeptide(L)'
;MDGAKHMDLDKYPQFLVGQDGVPLVSQVDWELSPRSVRATLISWHHRLEDQQSQLEALQGRPEELEGKYRADSKNSDKPPSTDSPLRKNKHKKKSKPGAKKGHKGRCAHCGKMNKAKVPYPHKTGYGPRLTALVGEMAGVQGNSRATVQEFLSSVFNLSVSKGAIEKMVERSSKAIEAHHHGIGEV
;
A
#
# COMPACT_ATOMS: atom_id res chain seq x y z
N MET A 1 -23.63 8.50 -29.69
CA MET A 1 -25.09 8.74 -29.58
C MET A 1 -25.69 7.38 -29.28
N ASP A 2 -25.46 6.90 -28.06
CA ASP A 2 -25.77 5.53 -27.70
C ASP A 2 -27.21 5.46 -27.19
N GLY A 3 -27.99 4.63 -27.87
CA GLY A 3 -29.42 4.47 -27.64
C GLY A 3 -29.71 4.19 -26.17
N ALA A 4 -30.43 5.11 -25.53
CA ALA A 4 -31.16 4.82 -24.32
C ALA A 4 -32.08 3.64 -24.63
N LYS A 5 -31.67 2.43 -24.22
CA LYS A 5 -32.52 1.23 -24.28
C LYS A 5 -33.86 1.64 -23.70
N HIS A 6 -34.90 1.59 -24.53
CA HIS A 6 -36.25 1.91 -24.10
C HIS A 6 -36.58 1.03 -22.89
N MET A 7 -36.70 1.67 -21.72
CA MET A 7 -36.91 0.98 -20.45
C MET A 7 -38.36 0.55 -20.41
N ASP A 8 -38.63 -0.68 -20.85
CA ASP A 8 -39.96 -1.28 -20.84
C ASP A 8 -40.32 -1.65 -19.38
N LEU A 9 -40.99 -0.72 -18.71
CA LEU A 9 -41.42 -0.83 -17.31
C LEU A 9 -42.61 -1.79 -17.11
N ASP A 10 -43.21 -2.25 -18.20
CA ASP A 10 -44.39 -3.10 -18.20
C ASP A 10 -44.01 -4.57 -18.43
N LYS A 11 -42.78 -4.84 -18.89
CA LYS A 11 -42.21 -6.19 -18.96
C LYS A 11 -41.79 -6.68 -17.57
N TYR A 12 -42.13 -7.93 -17.25
CA TYR A 12 -41.67 -8.58 -16.01
C TYR A 12 -40.15 -8.83 -16.06
N PRO A 13 -39.37 -8.30 -15.11
CA PRO A 13 -37.92 -8.41 -15.12
C PRO A 13 -37.45 -9.81 -14.68
N GLN A 14 -36.51 -10.38 -15.43
CA GLN A 14 -36.00 -11.73 -15.18
C GLN A 14 -35.21 -11.85 -13.87
N PHE A 15 -34.63 -10.76 -13.37
CA PHE A 15 -33.89 -10.76 -12.10
C PHE A 15 -34.78 -10.92 -10.87
N LEU A 16 -36.10 -10.81 -11.01
CA LEU A 16 -37.05 -11.12 -9.94
C LEU A 16 -37.40 -12.61 -9.90
N VAL A 17 -36.89 -13.43 -10.82
CA VAL A 17 -37.01 -14.88 -10.77
C VAL A 17 -35.85 -15.43 -9.94
N GLY A 18 -36.17 -16.18 -8.88
CA GLY A 18 -35.18 -16.82 -8.02
C GLY A 18 -34.38 -17.89 -8.77
N GLN A 19 -33.24 -18.29 -8.22
CA GLN A 19 -32.38 -19.33 -8.82
C GLN A 19 -33.07 -20.70 -8.86
N ASP A 20 -34.09 -20.90 -8.03
CA ASP A 20 -34.99 -22.05 -7.94
C ASP A 20 -36.20 -21.96 -8.90
N GLY A 21 -36.30 -20.87 -9.67
CA GLY A 21 -37.42 -20.61 -10.58
C GLY A 21 -38.67 -20.05 -9.90
N VAL A 22 -38.63 -19.84 -8.58
CA VAL A 22 -39.73 -19.22 -7.83
C VAL A 22 -39.56 -17.70 -7.90
N PRO A 23 -40.59 -16.93 -8.32
CA PRO A 23 -40.47 -15.48 -8.38
C PRO A 23 -40.36 -14.86 -6.98
N LEU A 24 -39.35 -14.01 -6.75
CA LEU A 24 -39.17 -13.21 -5.53
C LEU A 24 -40.33 -12.22 -5.32
N VAL A 25 -40.89 -11.72 -6.42
CA VAL A 25 -42.08 -10.88 -6.44
C VAL A 25 -43.01 -11.47 -7.49
N SER A 26 -44.25 -11.81 -7.12
CA SER A 26 -45.17 -12.42 -8.08
C SER A 26 -45.44 -11.49 -9.26
N GLN A 27 -45.80 -12.05 -10.42
CA GLN A 27 -46.10 -11.24 -11.61
C GLN A 27 -47.29 -10.29 -11.36
N VAL A 28 -48.28 -10.73 -10.58
CA VAL A 28 -49.44 -9.91 -10.19
C VAL A 28 -49.00 -8.74 -9.30
N ASP A 29 -48.12 -8.97 -8.33
CA ASP A 29 -47.61 -7.90 -7.45
C ASP A 29 -46.74 -6.89 -8.21
N TRP A 30 -45.98 -7.37 -9.22
CA TRP A 30 -45.24 -6.50 -10.12
C TRP A 30 -46.18 -5.62 -10.94
N GLU A 31 -47.22 -6.18 -11.55
CA GLU A 31 -48.21 -5.47 -12.37
C GLU A 31 -49.09 -4.49 -11.56
N LEU A 32 -49.21 -4.68 -10.25
CA LEU A 32 -49.88 -3.74 -9.33
C LEU A 32 -48.93 -2.67 -8.75
N SER A 33 -47.61 -2.87 -8.84
CA SER A 33 -46.62 -1.92 -8.32
C SER A 33 -46.63 -0.60 -9.09
N PRO A 34 -46.59 0.58 -8.43
CA PRO A 34 -46.52 1.87 -9.11
C PRO A 34 -45.33 1.99 -10.08
N ARG A 35 -45.53 2.69 -11.21
CA ARG A 35 -44.48 2.85 -12.24
C ARG A 35 -43.19 3.47 -11.70
N SER A 36 -43.30 4.37 -10.72
CA SER A 36 -42.14 4.97 -10.05
C SER A 36 -41.29 3.93 -9.32
N VAL A 37 -41.93 2.98 -8.62
CA VAL A 37 -41.28 1.90 -7.89
C VAL A 37 -40.60 0.93 -8.87
N ARG A 38 -41.28 0.55 -9.95
CA ARG A 38 -40.70 -0.30 -11.01
C ARG A 38 -39.47 0.34 -11.64
N ALA A 39 -39.56 1.64 -11.97
CA ALA A 39 -38.45 2.39 -12.54
C ALA A 39 -37.25 2.46 -11.57
N THR A 40 -37.49 2.69 -10.27
CA THR A 40 -36.41 2.69 -9.28
C THR A 40 -35.77 1.33 -9.14
N LEU A 41 -36.54 0.24 -9.07
CA LEU A 41 -36.02 -1.12 -8.94
C LEU A 41 -35.16 -1.52 -10.15
N ILE A 42 -35.63 -1.23 -11.36
CA ILE A 42 -34.87 -1.49 -12.60
C ILE A 42 -33.58 -0.65 -12.63
N SER A 43 -33.65 0.63 -12.25
CA SER A 43 -32.47 1.49 -12.20
C SER A 43 -31.45 1.05 -11.15
N TRP A 44 -31.91 0.53 -10.01
CA TRP A 44 -31.07 -0.01 -8.96
C TRP A 44 -30.43 -1.31 -9.39
N HIS A 45 -31.18 -2.19 -10.06
CA HIS A 45 -30.63 -3.42 -10.61
C HIS A 45 -29.47 -3.14 -11.58
N HIS A 46 -29.66 -2.25 -12.54
CA HIS A 46 -28.58 -1.84 -13.45
C HIS A 46 -27.38 -1.25 -12.72
N ARG A 47 -27.61 -0.42 -11.70
CA ARG A 47 -26.53 0.10 -10.87
C ARG A 47 -25.78 -1.00 -10.12
N LEU A 48 -26.47 -2.02 -9.61
CA LEU A 48 -25.84 -3.16 -8.94
C LEU A 48 -25.02 -4.00 -9.92
N GLU A 49 -25.51 -4.22 -11.15
CA GLU A 49 -24.75 -4.89 -12.22
C GLU A 49 -23.48 -4.10 -12.61
N ASP A 50 -23.61 -2.77 -12.72
CA ASP A 50 -22.48 -1.88 -12.99
C ASP A 50 -21.46 -1.89 -11.84
N GLN A 51 -21.94 -1.89 -10.60
CA GLN A 51 -21.09 -1.99 -9.41
C GLN A 51 -20.38 -3.33 -9.33
N GLN A 52 -21.06 -4.43 -9.66
CA GLN A 52 -20.48 -5.76 -9.71
C GLN A 52 -19.39 -5.83 -10.80
N SER A 53 -19.64 -5.26 -11.97
CA SER A 53 -18.66 -5.14 -13.06
C SER A 53 -17.44 -4.31 -12.65
N GLN A 54 -17.64 -3.22 -11.89
CA GLN A 54 -16.54 -2.42 -11.34
C GLN A 54 -15.74 -3.18 -10.29
N LEU A 55 -16.40 -3.95 -9.42
CA LEU A 55 -15.74 -4.78 -8.42
C LEU A 55 -14.89 -5.86 -9.08
N GLU A 56 -15.39 -6.52 -10.12
CA GLU A 56 -14.64 -7.51 -10.90
C GLU A 56 -13.44 -6.85 -11.61
N ALA A 57 -13.61 -5.67 -12.21
CA ALA A 57 -12.51 -4.92 -12.82
C ALA A 57 -11.45 -4.49 -11.80
N LEU A 58 -11.85 -4.09 -10.58
CA LEU A 58 -10.93 -3.74 -9.50
C LEU A 58 -10.23 -4.97 -8.91
N GLN A 59 -10.95 -6.10 -8.81
CA GLN A 59 -10.41 -7.39 -8.37
C GLN A 59 -9.52 -8.07 -9.41
N GLY A 60 -9.56 -7.68 -10.68
CA GLY A 60 -8.60 -8.12 -11.71
C GLY A 60 -7.23 -7.42 -11.64
N ARG A 61 -7.17 -6.21 -11.06
CA ARG A 61 -5.91 -5.45 -10.87
C ARG A 61 -4.85 -6.15 -10.01
N PRO A 62 -5.16 -6.89 -8.93
CA PRO A 62 -4.14 -7.63 -8.18
C PRO A 62 -3.43 -8.69 -9.01
N GLU A 63 -4.10 -9.41 -9.92
CA GLU A 63 -3.43 -10.44 -10.74
C GLU A 63 -2.46 -9.83 -11.77
N GLU A 64 -2.83 -8.68 -12.36
CA GLU A 64 -1.93 -7.90 -13.23
C GLU A 64 -0.75 -7.30 -12.45
N LEU A 65 -1.01 -6.78 -11.25
CA LEU A 65 0.01 -6.22 -10.37
C LEU A 65 0.94 -7.32 -9.82
N GLU A 66 0.42 -8.50 -9.51
CA GLU A 66 1.19 -9.68 -9.10
C GLU A 66 1.98 -10.27 -10.26
N GLY A 67 1.44 -10.24 -11.49
CA GLY A 67 2.17 -10.60 -12.71
C GLY A 67 3.34 -9.66 -12.99
N LYS A 68 3.13 -8.36 -12.81
CA LYS A 68 4.21 -7.34 -12.88
C LYS A 68 5.22 -7.52 -11.75
N TYR A 69 4.78 -7.83 -10.53
CA TYR A 69 5.67 -8.08 -9.39
C TYR A 69 6.46 -9.40 -9.53
N ARG A 70 5.87 -10.45 -10.13
CA ARG A 70 6.57 -11.70 -10.51
C ARG A 70 7.62 -11.47 -11.60
N ALA A 71 7.55 -10.38 -12.35
CA ALA A 71 8.57 -9.99 -13.32
C ALA A 71 9.79 -9.28 -12.68
N ASP A 72 9.77 -9.00 -11.38
CA ASP A 72 10.87 -8.30 -10.70
C ASP A 72 11.95 -9.25 -10.14
N SER A 73 13.10 -9.27 -10.83
CA SER A 73 14.49 -9.50 -10.35
C SER A 73 14.88 -10.77 -9.57
N LYS A 74 13.98 -11.65 -9.13
CA LYS A 74 14.32 -12.79 -8.24
C LYS A 74 13.78 -14.17 -8.62
N ASN A 75 13.40 -14.39 -9.88
CA ASN A 75 13.50 -15.74 -10.44
C ASN A 75 14.73 -15.81 -11.36
N SER A 76 15.89 -15.99 -10.73
CA SER A 76 17.14 -16.37 -11.40
C SER A 76 17.43 -17.83 -11.06
N ASP A 77 16.58 -18.75 -11.50
CA ASP A 77 16.93 -20.17 -11.56
C ASP A 77 17.70 -20.44 -12.86
N LYS A 78 18.93 -19.93 -12.95
CA LYS A 78 19.94 -20.44 -13.89
C LYS A 78 20.80 -21.44 -13.11
N PRO A 79 20.97 -22.70 -13.58
CA PRO A 79 21.88 -23.64 -12.93
C PRO A 79 23.32 -23.12 -13.01
N PRO A 80 24.20 -23.45 -12.04
CA PRO A 80 25.50 -22.80 -11.85
C PRO A 80 26.60 -23.14 -12.88
N SER A 81 26.27 -23.56 -14.11
CA SER A 81 27.26 -24.04 -15.08
C SER A 81 27.02 -23.58 -16.53
N THR A 82 26.86 -22.28 -16.75
CA THR A 82 26.83 -21.70 -18.12
C THR A 82 27.38 -20.26 -18.14
N ASP A 83 28.55 -20.04 -17.54
CA ASP A 83 29.29 -18.79 -17.76
C ASP A 83 30.30 -18.99 -18.90
N SER A 84 30.08 -18.30 -20.03
CA SER A 84 31.05 -18.21 -21.12
C SER A 84 32.32 -17.50 -20.65
N PRO A 85 33.53 -17.96 -21.04
CA PRO A 85 34.75 -17.33 -20.58
C PRO A 85 34.92 -15.96 -21.24
N LEU A 86 35.07 -14.95 -20.37
CA LEU A 86 35.69 -13.64 -20.64
C LEU A 86 34.82 -12.58 -21.34
N ARG A 87 34.12 -11.78 -20.51
CA ARG A 87 34.13 -10.31 -20.70
C ARG A 87 34.66 -9.65 -19.44
N LYS A 88 35.89 -9.14 -19.49
CA LYS A 88 36.47 -8.33 -18.42
C LYS A 88 35.75 -6.99 -18.38
N ASN A 89 34.81 -6.84 -17.45
CA ASN A 89 34.26 -5.53 -17.10
C ASN A 89 35.40 -4.64 -16.60
N LYS A 90 35.64 -3.51 -17.28
CA LYS A 90 36.55 -2.48 -16.78
C LYS A 90 35.95 -1.95 -15.48
N HIS A 91 36.47 -2.40 -14.33
CA HIS A 91 36.16 -1.79 -13.06
C HIS A 91 36.58 -0.32 -13.12
N LYS A 92 35.60 0.60 -13.07
CA LYS A 92 35.88 2.00 -12.74
C LYS A 92 36.64 2.00 -11.41
N LYS A 93 37.85 2.56 -11.39
CA LYS A 93 38.60 2.76 -10.15
C LYS A 93 37.68 3.50 -9.17
N LYS A 94 37.45 2.90 -8.01
CA LYS A 94 36.77 3.57 -6.90
C LYS A 94 37.59 4.81 -6.56
N SER A 95 37.08 6.00 -6.85
CA SER A 95 37.62 7.23 -6.26
C SER A 95 37.55 7.07 -4.75
N LYS A 96 38.57 7.52 -4.01
CA LYS A 96 38.55 7.54 -2.55
C LYS A 96 37.24 8.19 -2.12
N PRO A 97 36.40 7.54 -1.29
CA PRO A 97 35.18 8.16 -0.81
C PRO A 97 35.54 9.50 -0.19
N GLY A 98 34.88 10.58 -0.61
CA GLY A 98 34.87 11.81 0.17
C GLY A 98 34.50 11.47 1.62
N ALA A 99 35.11 12.16 2.58
CA ALA A 99 34.92 11.86 3.99
C ALA A 99 33.42 11.80 4.35
N LYS A 100 32.95 10.63 4.79
CA LYS A 100 31.56 10.44 5.23
C LYS A 100 31.27 11.36 6.42
N LYS A 101 30.10 12.03 6.43
CA LYS A 101 29.65 12.87 7.56
C LYS A 101 29.72 12.08 8.86
N GLY A 102 30.51 12.55 9.83
CA GLY A 102 30.72 11.89 11.13
C GLY A 102 31.99 11.03 11.27
N HIS A 103 32.92 11.07 10.31
CA HIS A 103 34.24 10.44 10.51
C HIS A 103 34.93 11.03 11.74
N LYS A 104 35.50 10.14 12.57
CA LYS A 104 36.36 10.55 13.69
C LYS A 104 37.62 11.18 13.10
N GLY A 105 37.77 12.49 13.26
CA GLY A 105 39.00 13.21 12.91
C GLY A 105 39.97 13.15 14.08
N ARG A 106 41.24 12.84 13.80
CA ARG A 106 42.30 12.95 14.80
C ARG A 106 42.70 14.41 14.92
N CYS A 107 42.67 14.96 16.13
CA CYS A 107 43.15 16.31 16.39
C CYS A 107 44.67 16.37 16.12
N ALA A 108 45.12 17.30 15.27
CA ALA A 108 46.53 17.47 14.95
C ALA A 108 47.37 17.93 16.16
N HIS A 109 46.75 18.61 17.13
CA HIS A 109 47.44 19.14 18.31
C HIS A 109 47.49 18.16 19.49
N CYS A 110 46.44 17.36 19.72
CA CYS A 110 46.35 16.52 20.93
C CYS A 110 46.10 15.03 20.67
N GLY A 111 46.04 14.59 19.40
CA GLY A 111 45.86 13.19 19.03
C GLY A 111 44.49 12.58 19.35
N LYS A 112 43.61 13.29 20.05
CA LYS A 112 42.27 12.82 20.42
C LYS A 112 41.37 12.67 19.20
N MET A 113 40.51 11.67 19.24
CA MET A 113 39.53 11.38 18.18
C MET A 113 38.26 12.20 18.41
N ASN A 114 38.00 13.18 17.56
CA ASN A 114 36.81 14.03 17.64
C ASN A 114 35.81 13.66 16.55
N LYS A 115 34.52 13.55 16.91
CA LYS A 115 33.43 13.49 15.95
C LYS A 115 32.82 14.88 15.82
N ALA A 116 32.62 15.35 14.60
CA ALA A 116 31.86 16.58 14.37
C ALA A 116 30.43 16.40 14.89
N LYS A 117 29.96 17.34 15.71
CA LYS A 117 28.55 17.44 16.10
C LYS A 117 27.78 17.96 14.89
N VAL A 118 26.77 17.22 14.44
CA VAL A 118 25.93 17.63 13.32
C VAL A 118 24.90 18.66 13.82
N PRO A 119 24.75 19.82 13.18
CA PRO A 119 23.70 20.78 13.52
C PRO A 119 22.31 20.14 13.50
N TYR A 120 21.41 20.58 14.39
CA TYR A 120 20.06 20.05 14.52
C TYR A 120 19.29 19.85 13.19
N PRO A 121 19.25 20.81 12.24
CA PRO A 121 18.51 20.64 10.98
C PRO A 121 19.04 19.53 10.06
N HIS A 122 20.25 19.00 10.33
CA HIS A 122 20.88 17.96 9.53
C HIS A 122 21.03 16.64 10.28
N LYS A 123 20.36 16.51 11.44
CA LYS A 123 20.34 15.24 12.17
C LYS A 123 19.72 14.15 11.30
N THR A 124 20.30 12.95 11.36
CA THR A 124 19.82 11.80 10.60
C THR A 124 18.53 11.26 11.20
N GLY A 125 17.61 10.85 10.34
CA GLY A 125 16.33 10.24 10.71
C GLY A 125 15.14 11.04 10.19
N TYR A 126 13.96 10.51 10.45
CA TYR A 126 12.71 11.11 10.03
C TYR A 126 12.16 12.03 11.12
N GLY A 127 11.45 13.08 10.70
CA GLY A 127 10.92 14.10 11.60
C GLY A 127 9.76 13.60 12.48
N PRO A 128 9.34 14.40 13.48
CA PRO A 128 8.30 14.00 14.43
C PRO A 128 6.96 13.66 13.75
N ARG A 129 6.55 14.42 12.73
CA ARG A 129 5.28 14.21 12.03
C ARG A 129 5.22 12.85 11.31
N LEU A 130 6.28 12.50 10.58
CA LEU A 130 6.34 11.21 9.89
C LEU A 130 6.47 10.06 10.89
N THR A 131 7.26 10.26 11.95
CA THR A 131 7.43 9.28 13.02
C THR A 131 6.09 8.97 13.71
N ALA A 132 5.28 9.98 13.98
CA ALA A 132 3.94 9.81 14.56
C ALA A 132 2.99 9.06 13.63
N LEU A 133 2.98 9.40 12.33
CA LEU A 133 2.17 8.67 11.34
C LEU A 133 2.55 7.19 11.26
N VAL A 134 3.85 6.90 11.25
CA VAL A 134 4.37 5.53 11.27
C VAL A 134 4.01 4.82 12.58
N GLY A 135 4.08 5.52 13.71
CA GLY A 135 3.66 5.00 15.02
C GLY A 135 2.18 4.63 15.07
N GLU A 136 1.31 5.45 14.49
CA GLU A 136 -0.13 5.18 14.36
C GLU A 136 -0.37 3.92 13.52
N MET A 137 0.22 3.87 12.32
CA MET A 137 0.00 2.74 11.40
C MET A 137 0.57 1.42 11.92
N ALA A 138 1.77 1.43 12.49
CA ALA A 138 2.47 0.21 12.92
C ALA A 138 2.18 -0.18 14.37
N GLY A 139 1.74 0.77 15.20
CA GLY A 139 1.40 0.58 16.60
C GLY A 139 -0.09 0.37 16.80
N VAL A 140 -0.90 1.40 16.51
CA VAL A 140 -2.35 1.38 16.77
C VAL A 140 -3.08 0.47 15.79
N GLN A 141 -2.81 0.61 14.50
CA GLN A 141 -3.47 -0.18 13.46
C GLN A 141 -2.84 -1.58 13.27
N GLY A 142 -1.68 -1.84 13.88
CA GLY A 142 -1.01 -3.14 13.81
C GLY A 142 -0.47 -3.52 12.42
N ASN A 143 -0.29 -2.56 11.50
CA ASN A 143 0.19 -2.87 10.16
C ASN A 143 1.63 -3.41 10.17
N SER A 144 1.91 -4.33 9.24
CA SER A 144 3.26 -4.87 9.06
C SER A 144 4.25 -3.78 8.61
N ARG A 145 5.53 -3.96 8.91
CA ARG A 145 6.59 -3.03 8.45
C ARG A 145 6.69 -2.99 6.92
N ALA A 146 6.30 -4.06 6.24
CA ALA A 146 6.25 -4.11 4.78
C ALA A 146 5.11 -3.25 4.23
N THR A 147 3.91 -3.39 4.79
CA THR A 147 2.73 -2.59 4.42
C THR A 147 2.97 -1.09 4.65
N VAL A 148 3.58 -0.73 5.80
CA VAL A 148 3.95 0.66 6.10
C VAL A 148 4.98 1.18 5.08
N GLN A 149 5.96 0.34 4.71
CA GLN A 149 6.97 0.70 3.72
C GLN A 149 6.36 0.93 2.32
N GLU A 150 5.44 0.06 1.90
CA GLU A 150 4.71 0.19 0.63
C GLU A 150 3.87 1.46 0.59
N PHE A 151 3.15 1.77 1.66
CA PHE A 151 2.39 3.02 1.79
C PHE A 151 3.29 4.25 1.70
N LEU A 152 4.43 4.27 2.40
CA LEU A 152 5.37 5.38 2.34
C LEU A 152 5.96 5.56 0.93
N SER A 153 6.17 4.45 0.21
CA SER A 153 6.62 4.50 -1.17
C SER A 153 5.53 4.97 -2.13
N SER A 154 4.28 4.54 -1.97
CA SER A 154 3.20 4.83 -2.91
C SER A 154 2.60 6.22 -2.72
N VAL A 155 2.43 6.68 -1.47
CA VAL A 155 1.78 7.94 -1.15
C VAL A 155 2.77 9.09 -1.04
N PHE A 156 3.93 8.85 -0.42
CA PHE A 156 4.92 9.90 -0.16
C PHE A 156 6.15 9.82 -1.07
N ASN A 157 6.20 8.85 -1.98
CA ASN A 157 7.37 8.59 -2.84
C ASN A 157 8.68 8.48 -2.04
N LEU A 158 8.59 7.92 -0.83
CA LEU A 158 9.68 7.89 0.14
C LEU A 158 10.19 6.46 0.33
N SER A 159 11.42 6.19 -0.09
CA SER A 159 12.07 4.90 0.09
C SER A 159 12.63 4.74 1.50
N VAL A 160 11.83 4.15 2.39
CA VAL A 160 12.20 3.89 3.78
C VAL A 160 12.49 2.40 3.96
N SER A 161 13.58 2.06 4.68
CA SER A 161 13.85 0.66 5.03
C SER A 161 12.99 0.20 6.21
N LYS A 162 12.69 -1.11 6.29
CA LYS A 162 12.00 -1.70 7.45
C LYS A 162 12.66 -1.36 8.79
N GLY A 163 13.99 -1.37 8.85
CA GLY A 163 14.74 -1.00 10.06
C GLY A 163 14.64 0.49 10.41
N ALA A 164 14.35 1.37 9.45
CA ALA A 164 14.07 2.77 9.74
C ALA A 164 12.63 2.97 10.27
N ILE A 165 11.67 2.18 9.78
CA ILE A 165 10.31 2.12 10.34
C ILE A 165 10.38 1.62 11.78
N GLU A 166 11.12 0.55 12.05
CA GLU A 166 11.31 0.03 13.41
C GLU A 166 11.87 1.10 14.35
N LYS A 167 12.87 1.86 13.91
CA LYS A 167 13.41 2.99 14.69
C LYS A 167 12.40 4.12 14.93
N MET A 168 11.45 4.34 14.03
CA MET A 168 10.38 5.32 14.23
C MET A 168 9.37 4.83 15.27
N VAL A 169 9.02 3.54 15.22
CA VAL A 169 8.14 2.90 16.20
C VAL A 169 8.79 2.91 17.59
N GLU A 170 10.06 2.51 17.69
CA GLU A 170 10.82 2.49 18.95
C GLU A 170 10.91 3.89 19.59
N ARG A 171 11.12 4.94 18.78
CA ARG A 171 11.09 6.33 19.27
C ARG A 171 9.73 6.73 19.82
N SER A 172 8.65 6.31 19.15
CA SER A 172 7.28 6.60 19.57
C SER A 172 6.95 5.85 20.87
N SER A 173 7.32 4.58 20.95
CA SER A 173 7.19 3.74 22.15
C SER A 173 7.92 4.36 23.34
N LYS A 174 9.19 4.75 23.16
CA LYS A 174 9.97 5.42 24.20
C LYS A 174 9.38 6.76 24.64
N ALA A 175 8.71 7.48 23.74
CA ALA A 175 8.07 8.75 24.09
C ALA A 175 6.83 8.57 24.96
N ILE A 176 6.11 7.44 24.83
CA ILE A 176 4.91 7.14 25.62
C ILE A 176 5.18 6.25 26.85
N GLU A 177 6.40 5.74 27.00
CA GLU A 177 6.82 4.81 28.06
C GLU A 177 6.42 5.28 29.47
N ALA A 178 6.67 6.56 29.79
CA ALA A 178 6.32 7.13 31.09
C ALA A 178 4.80 7.09 31.38
N HIS A 179 3.97 7.32 30.36
CA HIS A 179 2.51 7.24 30.50
C HIS A 179 2.01 5.79 30.51
N HIS A 180 2.65 4.90 29.76
CA HIS A 180 2.34 3.48 29.76
C HIS A 180 2.53 2.85 31.15
N HIS A 181 3.64 3.15 31.84
CA HIS A 181 3.86 2.67 33.21
C HIS A 181 2.83 3.22 34.20
N GLY A 182 2.49 4.51 34.12
CA GLY A 182 1.50 5.13 35.01
C GLY A 182 0.07 4.58 34.83
N ILE A 183 -0.28 4.04 33.67
CA ILE A 183 -1.58 3.37 33.44
C ILE A 183 -1.55 1.93 33.96
N GLY A 184 -0.42 1.22 33.85
CA GLY A 184 -0.31 -0.19 34.24
C GLY A 184 -0.19 -0.44 35.75
N GLU A 185 0.06 0.60 36.55
CA GLU A 185 0.10 0.53 38.02
C GLU A 185 -1.27 0.74 38.70
N VAL A 186 -2.32 1.01 37.92
CA VAL A 186 -3.72 1.15 38.38
C VAL A 186 -4.46 -0.17 38.25
#